data_AF-A0A842Q2K8-F1
#
_entry.id   AF-A0A842Q2K8-F1
#
_cell.length_a   1.000
_cell.length_b   1.000
_cell.length_c   1.000
_cell.angle_alpha   90.00
_cell.angle_beta   90.00
_cell.angle_gamma   90.00
#
_symmetry.space_group_name_H-M   'P 1'
#
loop_
_entity.id
_entity.type
_entity.pdbx_description
1 polymer ?
#
loop_
_entity_poly.entity_id
_entity_poly.type
_entity_poly.pdbx_seq_one_letter_code
_entity_poly.pdbx_strand_id
1 'polypeptide(L)'
;EAAGGTEEEGAYTKINPSYIAANTYSYLTKQLGNFEFTVDLDANQIFPNEKIKQDIVSKYESAEYNIANLKHELIGFKIIASDIKIHVNPTRIDQTQTKIDIPLMLAKNVKVSNGIINLDFNEIDLGSIYALYNRNTDKMTVHVPMDVAYRYLQQ
;
A
#
# COMPACT_ATOMS: atom_id res chain seq x y z
N GLU A 1 55.50 28.83 18.62
CA GLU A 1 55.28 27.78 17.60
C GLU A 1 55.83 26.47 18.19
N ALA A 2 55.20 25.31 18.18
CA ALA A 2 54.02 24.82 17.49
C ALA A 2 53.25 23.84 18.40
N ALA A 3 51.95 23.75 18.17
CA ALA A 3 51.03 22.80 18.79
C ALA A 3 51.29 21.38 18.28
N GLY A 4 51.24 20.38 19.17
CA GLY A 4 51.17 18.97 18.84
C GLY A 4 49.96 18.36 19.52
N GLY A 5 48.80 18.42 18.85
CA GLY A 5 47.59 17.73 19.28
C GLY A 5 47.67 16.27 18.83
N THR A 6 47.54 15.34 19.77
CA THR A 6 47.31 13.92 19.49
C THR A 6 45.84 13.72 19.17
N GLU A 7 45.58 13.20 17.98
CA GLU A 7 44.26 12.87 17.43
C GLU A 7 43.59 11.77 18.26
N GLU A 8 42.40 12.06 18.80
CA GLU A 8 41.45 11.01 19.19
C GLU A 8 40.81 10.46 17.91
N GLU A 9 41.25 9.29 17.45
CA GLU A 9 40.51 8.50 16.46
C GLU A 9 39.16 8.11 17.07
N GLY A 10 38.14 8.89 16.74
CA GLY A 10 36.75 8.56 17.02
C GLY A 10 36.40 7.21 16.41
N ALA A 11 36.15 6.22 17.26
CA ALA A 11 35.64 4.92 16.87
C ALA A 11 34.27 5.10 16.20
N TYR A 12 34.24 5.11 14.87
CA TYR A 12 33.01 4.98 14.11
C TYR A 12 32.45 3.59 14.40
N THR A 13 31.49 3.51 15.30
CA THR A 13 30.66 2.33 15.47
C THR A 13 30.02 2.04 14.12
N LYS A 14 30.35 0.89 13.53
CA LYS A 14 29.62 0.36 12.38
C LYS A 14 28.19 0.13 12.83
N ILE A 15 27.33 1.13 12.61
CA ILE A 15 25.92 1.04 12.96
C ILE A 15 25.32 0.01 12.02
N ASN A 16 24.90 -1.13 12.56
CA ASN A 16 24.23 -2.14 11.76
C ASN A 16 22.94 -1.55 11.18
N PRO A 17 22.76 -1.53 9.85
CA PRO A 17 21.56 -0.96 9.21
C PRO A 17 20.25 -1.58 9.71
N SER A 18 20.29 -2.86 10.09
CA SER A 18 19.16 -3.59 10.69
C SER A 18 18.70 -3.00 12.02
N TYR A 19 19.62 -2.46 12.84
CA TYR A 19 19.28 -1.79 14.09
C TYR A 19 18.65 -0.41 13.87
N ILE A 20 19.03 0.30 12.80
CA ILE A 20 18.40 1.58 12.44
C ILE A 20 16.97 1.31 11.95
N ALA A 21 16.78 0.36 11.05
CA ALA A 21 15.47 -0.03 10.52
C ALA A 21 14.45 -0.40 11.62
N ALA A 22 14.82 -1.31 12.54
CA ALA A 22 13.92 -1.76 13.60
C ALA A 22 13.55 -0.64 14.59
N ASN A 23 14.53 0.22 14.92
CA ASN A 23 14.30 1.35 15.82
C ASN A 23 13.47 2.46 15.15
N THR A 24 13.64 2.69 13.86
CA THR A 24 12.84 3.64 13.08
C THR A 24 11.38 3.18 12.97
N TYR A 25 11.11 1.89 12.69
CA TYR A 25 9.72 1.38 12.67
C TYR A 25 9.03 1.47 14.03
N SER A 26 9.72 1.06 15.10
CA SER A 26 9.21 1.16 16.48
C SER A 26 8.97 2.61 16.90
N TYR A 27 9.82 3.53 16.45
CA TYR A 27 9.66 4.96 16.69
C TYR A 27 8.49 5.54 15.89
N LEU A 28 8.37 5.23 14.60
CA LEU A 28 7.29 5.72 13.74
C LEU A 28 5.92 5.19 14.19
N THR A 29 5.81 3.91 14.55
CA THR A 29 4.55 3.33 15.05
C THR A 29 4.13 3.91 16.41
N LYS A 30 5.09 4.18 17.31
CA LYS A 30 4.80 4.83 18.61
C LYS A 30 4.45 6.32 18.49
N GLN A 31 5.03 7.03 17.52
CA GLN A 31 4.82 8.47 17.33
C GLN A 31 3.59 8.78 16.47
N LEU A 32 3.36 7.99 15.41
CA LEU A 32 2.33 8.26 14.39
C LEU A 32 1.04 7.45 14.62
N GLY A 33 1.02 6.54 15.61
CA GLY A 33 -0.15 5.72 15.91
C GLY A 33 -0.58 4.87 14.71
N ASN A 34 -1.89 4.81 14.45
CA ASN A 34 -2.51 4.11 13.32
C ASN A 34 -2.35 4.92 12.02
N PHE A 35 -1.11 5.25 11.66
CA PHE A 35 -0.85 5.94 10.40
C PHE A 35 -1.20 5.04 9.22
N GLU A 36 -1.94 5.60 8.27
CA GLU A 36 -2.34 4.94 7.03
C GLU A 36 -1.97 5.85 5.86
N PHE A 37 -1.40 5.25 4.82
CA PHE A 37 -1.31 5.93 3.53
C PHE A 37 -2.66 5.87 2.85
N THR A 38 -3.06 6.95 2.19
CA THR A 38 -4.30 7.00 1.43
C THR A 38 -4.05 7.26 -0.04
N VAL A 39 -4.87 6.65 -0.89
CA VAL A 39 -4.87 6.90 -2.33
C VAL A 39 -6.31 6.96 -2.83
N ASP A 40 -6.62 8.00 -3.60
CA ASP A 40 -7.89 8.12 -4.29
C ASP A 40 -7.84 7.45 -5.66
N LEU A 41 -8.83 6.60 -5.93
CA LEU A 41 -8.97 5.82 -7.16
C LEU A 41 -10.39 5.92 -7.70
N ASP A 42 -10.53 5.88 -9.01
CA ASP A 42 -11.84 5.76 -9.65
C ASP A 42 -12.35 4.32 -9.52
N ALA A 43 -13.66 4.14 -9.34
CA ALA A 43 -14.22 2.82 -9.06
C ALA A 43 -13.97 1.78 -10.17
N ASN A 44 -13.88 2.23 -11.42
CA ASN A 44 -13.57 1.39 -12.59
C ASN A 44 -12.13 0.86 -12.62
N GLN A 45 -11.24 1.36 -11.76
CA GLN A 45 -9.86 0.88 -11.65
C GLN A 45 -9.75 -0.35 -10.75
N ILE A 46 -10.75 -0.58 -9.88
CA ILE A 46 -10.77 -1.70 -8.93
C ILE A 46 -11.86 -2.71 -9.30
N PHE A 47 -13.07 -2.25 -9.62
CA PHE A 47 -14.14 -3.17 -9.99
C PHE A 47 -13.97 -3.64 -11.44
N PRO A 48 -13.85 -4.96 -11.68
CA PRO A 48 -13.60 -5.50 -13.02
C PRO A 48 -14.81 -5.38 -13.95
N ASN A 49 -16.02 -5.24 -13.40
CA ASN A 49 -17.25 -5.00 -14.15
C ASN A 49 -18.37 -4.45 -13.25
N GLU A 50 -19.41 -3.92 -13.87
CA GLU A 50 -20.55 -3.30 -13.17
C GLU A 50 -21.33 -4.30 -12.30
N LYS A 51 -21.41 -5.57 -12.70
CA LYS A 51 -22.10 -6.59 -11.90
C LYS A 51 -21.42 -6.78 -10.54
N ILE A 52 -20.11 -7.01 -10.55
CA ILE A 52 -19.32 -7.17 -9.32
C ILE A 52 -19.41 -5.90 -8.47
N LYS A 53 -19.31 -4.72 -9.09
CA LYS A 53 -19.50 -3.44 -8.38
C LYS A 53 -20.85 -3.40 -7.67
N GLN A 54 -21.96 -3.67 -8.37
CA GLN A 54 -23.31 -3.62 -7.80
C GLN A 54 -23.51 -4.65 -6.69
N ASP A 55 -22.99 -5.87 -6.86
CA ASP A 55 -23.05 -6.90 -5.82
C ASP A 55 -22.33 -6.41 -4.53
N ILE A 56 -21.17 -5.75 -4.67
CA ILE A 56 -20.40 -5.22 -3.54
C ILE A 56 -21.03 -3.95 -2.93
N VAL A 57 -21.29 -2.90 -3.72
CA VAL A 57 -21.62 -1.56 -3.21
C VAL A 57 -23.12 -1.28 -3.12
N SER A 58 -23.96 -2.15 -3.66
CA SER A 58 -25.42 -2.02 -3.58
C SER A 58 -26.08 -3.16 -2.80
N LYS A 59 -25.60 -4.39 -2.95
CA LYS A 59 -26.12 -5.55 -2.21
C LYS A 59 -25.30 -5.90 -0.97
N TYR A 60 -24.10 -5.32 -0.84
CA TYR A 60 -23.18 -5.60 0.27
C TYR A 60 -22.81 -7.08 0.35
N GLU A 61 -22.63 -7.71 -0.81
CA GLU A 61 -22.19 -9.09 -0.93
C GLU A 61 -20.66 -9.15 -1.00
N SER A 62 -20.07 -10.09 -0.24
CA SER A 62 -18.66 -10.42 -0.39
C SER A 62 -18.40 -10.98 -1.79
N ALA A 63 -17.23 -10.66 -2.34
CA ALA A 63 -16.86 -11.10 -3.67
C ALA A 63 -15.39 -11.49 -3.74
N GLU A 64 -15.12 -12.51 -4.54
CA GLU A 64 -13.79 -12.88 -4.98
C GLU A 64 -13.70 -12.66 -6.50
N TYR A 65 -12.66 -11.99 -6.93
CA TYR A 65 -12.43 -11.75 -8.35
C TYR A 65 -10.96 -11.60 -8.67
N ASN A 66 -10.65 -11.75 -9.96
CA ASN A 66 -9.29 -11.68 -10.48
C ASN A 66 -9.16 -10.55 -11.51
N ILE A 67 -8.06 -9.82 -11.45
CA ILE A 67 -7.63 -8.89 -12.49
C ILE A 67 -6.41 -9.51 -13.18
N ALA A 68 -6.58 -9.91 -14.44
CA ALA A 68 -5.53 -10.64 -15.17
C ALA A 68 -4.27 -9.80 -15.35
N ASN A 69 -4.44 -8.52 -15.71
CA ASN A 69 -3.35 -7.58 -15.92
C ASN A 69 -3.77 -6.19 -15.45
N LEU A 70 -2.90 -5.53 -14.71
CA LEU A 70 -3.02 -4.13 -14.34
C LEU A 70 -1.88 -3.35 -14.98
N LYS A 71 -2.23 -2.24 -15.61
CA LYS A 71 -1.29 -1.20 -16.01
C LYS A 71 -1.91 0.13 -15.63
N HIS A 72 -1.35 0.77 -14.63
CA HIS A 72 -1.90 2.00 -14.06
C HIS A 72 -0.81 3.03 -13.83
N GLU A 73 -1.19 4.31 -13.81
CA GLU A 73 -0.29 5.41 -13.51
C GLU A 73 -0.85 6.19 -12.33
N LEU A 74 -0.08 6.27 -11.25
CA LEU A 74 -0.47 6.92 -10.02
C LEU A 74 0.63 7.88 -9.58
N ILE A 75 0.34 9.19 -9.58
CA ILE A 75 1.27 10.25 -9.14
C ILE A 75 2.64 10.11 -9.86
N GLY A 76 2.60 9.83 -11.17
CA GLY A 76 3.80 9.64 -11.99
C GLY A 76 4.50 8.28 -11.83
N PHE A 77 3.99 7.38 -10.99
CA PHE A 77 4.44 5.99 -10.92
C PHE A 77 3.62 5.12 -11.85
N LYS A 78 4.30 4.47 -12.79
CA LYS A 78 3.76 3.40 -13.60
C LYS A 78 3.82 2.09 -12.82
N ILE A 79 2.64 1.52 -12.56
CA ILE A 79 2.43 0.26 -11.85
C ILE A 79 1.96 -0.77 -12.87
N ILE A 80 2.66 -1.89 -12.94
CA ILE A 80 2.27 -3.05 -13.74
C ILE A 80 2.15 -4.24 -12.80
N ALA A 81 1.09 -5.02 -12.91
CA ALA A 81 0.92 -6.26 -12.15
C ALA A 81 0.10 -7.26 -12.96
N SER A 82 0.14 -8.53 -12.56
CA SER A 82 -0.55 -9.64 -13.20
C SER A 82 -1.12 -10.62 -12.18
N ASP A 83 -2.10 -11.42 -12.57
CA ASP A 83 -2.71 -12.47 -11.71
C ASP A 83 -3.12 -11.92 -10.33
N ILE A 84 -3.82 -10.78 -10.34
CA ILE A 84 -4.22 -10.10 -9.10
C ILE A 84 -5.48 -10.75 -8.58
N LYS A 85 -5.40 -11.36 -7.39
CA LYS A 85 -6.53 -12.00 -6.70
C LYS A 85 -7.00 -11.09 -5.58
N ILE A 86 -8.29 -10.81 -5.56
CA ILE A 86 -8.88 -9.90 -4.58
C ILE A 86 -10.09 -10.59 -3.93
N HIS A 87 -10.10 -10.61 -2.59
CA HIS A 87 -11.28 -10.89 -1.78
C HIS A 87 -11.72 -9.57 -1.16
N VAL A 88 -13.00 -9.25 -1.28
CA VAL A 88 -13.60 -8.11 -0.56
C VAL A 88 -14.78 -8.50 0.33
N ASN A 89 -14.91 -7.80 1.46
CA ASN A 89 -16.05 -7.88 2.36
C ASN A 89 -16.62 -6.46 2.57
N PRO A 90 -17.73 -6.10 1.93
CA PRO A 90 -18.31 -4.78 2.09
C PRO A 90 -19.11 -4.66 3.39
N THR A 91 -19.07 -3.47 3.99
CA THR A 91 -19.93 -3.06 5.08
C THR A 91 -20.51 -1.69 4.76
N ARG A 92 -21.84 -1.57 4.77
CA ARG A 92 -22.50 -0.28 4.60
C ARG A 92 -22.18 0.64 5.79
N ILE A 93 -21.67 1.84 5.51
CA ILE A 93 -21.54 2.90 6.52
C ILE A 93 -22.85 3.70 6.56
N ASP A 94 -23.27 4.21 5.39
CA ASP A 94 -24.51 4.97 5.24
C ASP A 94 -25.12 4.79 3.83
N GLN A 95 -25.97 5.72 3.38
CA GLN A 95 -26.60 5.64 2.05
C GLN A 95 -25.65 5.96 0.89
N THR A 96 -24.55 6.63 1.17
CA THR A 96 -23.57 7.16 0.23
C THR A 96 -22.22 6.48 0.36
N GLN A 97 -21.89 5.95 1.54
CA GLN A 97 -20.60 5.36 1.84
C GLN A 97 -20.68 3.85 2.13
N THR A 98 -19.74 3.12 1.53
CA THR A 98 -19.52 1.68 1.78
C THR A 98 -18.05 1.47 2.12
N LYS A 99 -17.78 0.85 3.26
CA LYS A 99 -16.45 0.33 3.56
C LYS A 99 -16.27 -0.99 2.84
N ILE A 100 -15.11 -1.19 2.22
CA ILE A 100 -14.75 -2.42 1.53
C ILE A 100 -13.49 -2.94 2.19
N ASP A 101 -13.64 -3.92 3.08
CA ASP A 101 -12.50 -4.59 3.69
C ASP A 101 -11.87 -5.56 2.68
N ILE A 102 -10.54 -5.53 2.55
CA ILE A 102 -9.80 -6.32 1.57
C ILE A 102 -8.86 -7.27 2.35
N PRO A 103 -9.37 -8.39 2.87
CA PRO A 103 -8.56 -9.34 3.62
C PRO A 103 -7.51 -10.05 2.76
N LEU A 104 -7.69 -10.07 1.43
CA LEU A 104 -6.75 -10.68 0.49
C LEU A 104 -6.59 -9.80 -0.74
N MET A 105 -5.34 -9.44 -1.05
CA MET A 105 -4.95 -8.85 -2.32
C MET A 105 -3.56 -9.36 -2.70
N LEU A 106 -3.51 -10.43 -3.50
CA LEU A 106 -2.26 -11.01 -3.99
C LEU A 106 -2.04 -10.62 -5.43
N ALA A 107 -0.87 -10.08 -5.77
CA ALA A 107 -0.51 -9.69 -7.12
C ALA A 107 0.87 -10.24 -7.50
N LYS A 108 1.03 -10.70 -8.74
CA LYS A 108 2.30 -11.23 -9.27
C LYS A 108 2.95 -10.30 -10.28
N ASN A 109 4.27 -10.42 -10.41
CA ASN A 109 5.10 -9.68 -11.36
C ASN A 109 4.84 -8.16 -11.26
N VAL A 110 4.89 -7.63 -10.04
CA VAL A 110 4.57 -6.23 -9.77
C VAL A 110 5.78 -5.37 -10.06
N LYS A 111 5.63 -4.40 -10.97
CA LYS A 111 6.68 -3.45 -11.33
C LYS A 111 6.19 -2.04 -11.05
N VAL A 112 6.99 -1.26 -10.32
CA VAL A 112 6.70 0.13 -9.98
C VAL A 112 7.84 1.00 -10.47
N SER A 113 7.55 1.99 -11.32
CA SER A 113 8.60 2.82 -11.93
C SER A 113 8.19 4.27 -12.13
N ASN A 114 9.10 5.23 -11.94
CA ASN A 114 8.86 6.66 -12.23
C ASN A 114 10.07 7.37 -12.90
N GLY A 115 10.90 6.60 -13.62
CA GLY A 115 12.12 7.09 -14.27
C GLY A 115 13.35 7.09 -13.35
N ILE A 116 13.17 7.39 -12.05
CA ILE A 116 14.24 7.34 -11.04
C ILE A 116 14.14 6.05 -10.22
N ILE A 117 12.93 5.71 -9.78
CA ILE A 117 12.64 4.50 -9.02
C ILE A 117 12.26 3.39 -10.00
N ASN A 118 12.78 2.19 -9.78
CA ASN A 118 12.41 0.96 -10.49
C ASN A 118 12.42 -0.20 -9.48
N LEU A 119 11.23 -0.64 -9.07
CA LEU A 119 11.04 -1.76 -8.16
C LEU A 119 10.37 -2.92 -8.92
N ASP A 120 10.80 -4.14 -8.63
CA ASP A 120 10.28 -5.36 -9.25
C ASP A 120 10.08 -6.42 -8.16
N PHE A 121 8.85 -6.90 -8.05
CA PHE A 121 8.43 -7.88 -7.07
C PHE A 121 7.79 -9.08 -7.76
N ASN A 122 8.27 -10.28 -7.43
CA ASN A 122 7.65 -11.51 -7.93
C ASN A 122 6.20 -11.63 -7.46
N GLU A 123 5.94 -11.26 -6.20
CA GLU A 123 4.62 -11.28 -5.58
C GLU A 123 4.53 -10.17 -4.52
N ILE A 124 3.35 -9.57 -4.38
CA ILE A 124 2.97 -8.65 -3.31
C ILE A 124 1.65 -9.14 -2.71
N ASP A 125 1.60 -9.16 -1.38
CA ASP A 125 0.39 -9.30 -0.58
C ASP A 125 0.04 -7.97 0.11
N LEU A 126 -1.06 -7.37 -0.32
CA LEU A 126 -1.66 -6.16 0.27
C LEU A 126 -2.91 -6.51 1.09
N GLY A 127 -3.03 -7.74 1.60
CA GLY A 127 -4.08 -8.08 2.55
C GLY A 127 -4.08 -7.15 3.78
N SER A 128 -5.28 -6.94 4.33
CA SER A 128 -5.55 -6.03 5.46
C SER A 128 -5.61 -4.54 5.12
N ILE A 129 -5.71 -4.18 3.85
CA ILE A 129 -6.13 -2.83 3.44
C ILE A 129 -7.66 -2.74 3.42
N TYR A 130 -8.19 -1.51 3.37
CA TYR A 130 -9.61 -1.29 3.12
C TYR A 130 -9.81 -0.08 2.23
N ALA A 131 -10.99 0.03 1.62
CA ALA A 131 -11.38 1.18 0.83
C ALA A 131 -12.68 1.79 1.33
N LEU A 132 -12.81 3.10 1.23
CA LEU A 132 -14.05 3.83 1.44
C LEU A 132 -14.60 4.24 0.08
N TYR A 133 -15.67 3.57 -0.35
CA TYR A 133 -16.38 3.88 -1.59
C TYR A 133 -17.46 4.93 -1.36
N ASN A 134 -17.46 5.97 -2.19
CA ASN A 134 -18.49 7.01 -2.22
C ASN A 134 -19.35 6.88 -3.49
N ARG A 135 -20.62 6.55 -3.30
CA ARG A 135 -21.60 6.35 -4.38
C ARG A 135 -21.91 7.63 -5.16
N ASN A 136 -21.80 8.81 -4.56
CA ASN A 136 -22.14 10.07 -5.22
C ASN A 136 -21.06 10.48 -6.23
N THR A 137 -19.79 10.16 -5.93
CA THR A 137 -18.65 10.53 -6.78
C THR A 137 -18.13 9.38 -7.62
N ASP A 138 -18.56 8.15 -7.34
CA ASP A 138 -18.04 6.91 -7.90
C ASP A 138 -16.53 6.72 -7.71
N LYS A 139 -16.06 7.12 -6.52
CA LYS A 139 -14.64 7.08 -6.14
C LYS A 139 -14.40 6.26 -4.89
N MET A 140 -13.17 5.77 -4.76
CA MET A 140 -12.68 5.06 -3.58
C MET A 140 -11.45 5.75 -3.01
N THR A 141 -11.41 5.90 -1.70
CA THR A 141 -10.17 6.20 -0.97
C THR A 141 -9.69 4.90 -0.36
N VAL A 142 -8.57 4.37 -0.84
CA VAL A 142 -7.92 3.17 -0.30
C VAL A 142 -6.99 3.57 0.83
N HIS A 143 -7.13 2.88 1.96
CA HIS A 143 -6.33 3.04 3.15
C HIS A 143 -5.36 1.86 3.28
N VAL A 144 -4.06 2.17 3.29
CA VAL A 144 -2.98 1.20 3.42
C VAL A 144 -2.30 1.41 4.77
N PRO A 145 -2.51 0.50 5.73
CA PRO A 145 -1.82 0.54 7.02
C PRO A 145 -0.30 0.57 6.86
N MET A 146 0.37 1.30 7.76
CA MET A 146 1.83 1.44 7.75
C MET A 146 2.55 0.08 7.82
N ASP A 147 2.02 -0.88 8.57
CA ASP A 147 2.60 -2.23 8.71
C ASP A 147 2.52 -3.05 7.40
N VAL A 148 1.51 -2.81 6.57
CA VAL A 148 1.41 -3.37 5.22
C VAL A 148 2.42 -2.69 4.29
N ALA A 149 2.42 -1.35 4.27
CA ALA A 149 3.33 -0.58 3.41
C ALA A 149 4.81 -0.87 3.72
N TYR A 150 5.17 -0.99 5.00
CA TYR A 150 6.55 -1.17 5.44
C TYR A 150 7.19 -2.49 4.94
N ARG A 151 6.39 -3.53 4.67
CA ARG A 151 6.87 -4.81 4.10
C ARG A 151 7.61 -4.63 2.79
N TYR A 152 7.29 -3.56 2.05
CA TYR A 152 7.80 -3.30 0.71
C TYR A 152 8.72 -2.07 0.63
N LEU A 153 8.92 -1.33 1.74
CA LEU A 153 9.83 -0.19 1.81
C LEU A 153 11.29 -0.57 2.14
N GLN A 154 11.55 -1.83 2.52
CA GLN A 154 12.85 -2.29 3.02
C GLN A 154 13.78 -2.90 1.96
N GLN A 155 13.41 -2.86 0.67
CA GLN A 155 14.17 -3.50 -0.42
C GLN A 155 15.12 -2.54 -1.13
#